data_AF-E3NS43-F1
#
_entry.id   AF-E3NS43-F1
#
_cell.length_a   1.000
_cell.length_b   1.000
_cell.length_c   1.000
_cell.angle_alpha   90.00
_cell.angle_beta   90.00
_cell.angle_gamma   90.00
#
_symmetry.space_group_name_H-M   'P 1'
#
loop_
_entity.id
_entity.type
_entity.pdbx_description
1 polymer ?
#
loop_
_entity_poly.entity_id
_entity_poly.type
_entity_poly.pdbx_seq_one_letter_code
_entity_poly.pdbx_strand_id
1 'polypeptide(L)'
;MPPKLSKIANKHNAMKGHDALENRHEKIKRELRDKLSDALDRITESEAEIVDLKKIIKQKDEEIAELKVTLMNKDEIEKQLENVEKALESSQQSSEFVGNQVVNLRRENISLKDKINFLNNNVMLAEKNKEQSIRDAVLARNCESIHRKKALEMKDQLNSMMLTSPSAGNKKRFGELRKKETRNARCQKMVDYMEKELGNDDLEAFLISFCNFIADDPKYTFKTCLSAMDSFIATVKWRFSDGLLKELKHFLRERLGFDVFASRHKIHALRKLHSNMDHYNIVLRNIVRKEGSREIEGKTADISVKDVKSLLALRLQRLHESRQLRMNGPDDDVVIGVGGDKGGRHTKLVCVLGNTDNPNNPHGIQLLGMYEGQDDYESLKKHLLPVFQMLNEMDSITYMEGSKEVTRRVVKVPIGDCKFLSAILGHSGQSSSCPCFLCKLKWSSHGAAAARLSTFDFSVAGDQYLPSDLKQPLLVADPSSICPPALHTLLGIVQKYIINWLHALCNSIDHIEPLPESTKDQKKLMTNLAYEVDHYRSRFNKNHPDRFPIIDADCAGSRDVACWNENYTPLICIGISARCRFNCR
;
A
#
# COMPACT_ATOMS: atom_id res chain seq x y z
N MET A 1 -56.66 -107.92 15.73
CA MET A 1 -55.72 -108.37 16.78
C MET A 1 -54.58 -107.35 16.87
N PRO A 2 -53.86 -107.24 17.99
CA PRO A 2 -54.30 -107.24 19.41
C PRO A 2 -53.62 -106.05 20.17
N PRO A 3 -53.55 -105.94 21.53
CA PRO A 3 -54.20 -106.69 22.62
C PRO A 3 -54.99 -105.81 23.65
N LYS A 4 -55.45 -106.42 24.76
CA LYS A 4 -56.09 -105.83 25.97
C LYS A 4 -55.55 -106.51 27.26
N LEU A 5 -55.95 -106.02 28.44
CA LEU A 5 -56.01 -106.66 29.78
C LEU A 5 -57.16 -105.99 30.60
N SER A 6 -57.68 -106.43 31.77
CA SER A 6 -57.59 -107.65 32.62
C SER A 6 -58.93 -107.85 33.42
N LYS A 7 -59.03 -108.82 34.35
CA LYS A 7 -60.15 -109.06 35.30
C LYS A 7 -59.79 -110.14 36.36
N ILE A 8 -60.53 -110.22 37.51
CA ILE A 8 -60.69 -111.30 38.57
C ILE A 8 -61.11 -110.60 39.90
N ALA A 9 -61.80 -111.12 40.95
CA ALA A 9 -62.44 -112.41 41.35
C ALA A 9 -63.95 -112.15 41.74
N ASN A 10 -64.84 -112.98 42.32
CA ASN A 10 -64.93 -114.33 42.97
C ASN A 10 -64.46 -114.55 44.44
N LYS A 11 -65.01 -115.47 45.28
CA LYS A 11 -66.42 -115.80 45.74
C LYS A 11 -66.42 -117.13 46.56
N HIS A 12 -67.09 -117.25 47.73
CA HIS A 12 -67.29 -118.55 48.44
C HIS A 12 -68.41 -118.61 49.54
N ASN A 13 -68.78 -119.85 49.96
CA ASN A 13 -69.51 -120.32 51.17
C ASN A 13 -71.07 -120.24 51.32
N ALA A 14 -71.72 -121.42 51.47
CA ALA A 14 -73.02 -121.69 52.15
C ALA A 14 -73.31 -123.22 52.27
N MET A 15 -73.89 -123.74 53.38
CA MET A 15 -74.59 -125.08 53.50
C MET A 15 -75.00 -125.48 54.96
N LYS A 16 -76.04 -126.34 55.10
CA LYS A 16 -76.52 -127.18 56.25
C LYS A 16 -77.71 -126.69 57.14
N GLY A 17 -78.64 -127.61 57.47
CA GLY A 17 -79.67 -127.53 58.54
C GLY A 17 -81.11 -127.89 58.10
N HIS A 18 -81.94 -128.55 58.96
CA HIS A 18 -83.32 -128.95 58.58
C HIS A 18 -84.35 -129.21 59.72
N ASP A 19 -84.11 -130.14 60.65
CA ASP A 19 -85.18 -131.06 61.15
C ASP A 19 -85.94 -130.69 62.46
N ALA A 20 -87.29 -130.72 62.46
CA ALA A 20 -88.18 -130.78 63.67
C ALA A 20 -89.69 -130.96 63.30
N LEU A 21 -90.51 -131.71 64.08
CA LEU A 21 -91.98 -131.85 63.87
C LEU A 21 -92.81 -132.49 65.04
N GLU A 22 -94.13 -132.60 64.84
CA GLU A 22 -95.10 -133.61 65.36
C GLU A 22 -96.00 -133.36 66.61
N ASN A 23 -95.48 -132.96 67.79
CA ASN A 23 -96.14 -133.30 69.08
C ASN A 23 -97.27 -132.35 69.61
N ARG A 24 -98.41 -132.13 68.91
CA ARG A 24 -99.31 -130.95 69.22
C ARG A 24 -100.85 -131.08 69.34
N HIS A 25 -101.54 -132.17 69.00
CA HIS A 25 -102.98 -132.07 68.63
C HIS A 25 -104.08 -132.03 69.73
N GLU A 26 -104.24 -133.06 70.59
CA GLU A 26 -105.60 -133.45 71.07
C GLU A 26 -106.13 -132.76 72.35
N LYS A 27 -105.60 -131.60 72.77
CA LYS A 27 -106.12 -130.87 73.95
C LYS A 27 -107.48 -130.15 73.70
N ILE A 28 -107.89 -130.02 72.44
CA ILE A 28 -108.73 -128.89 71.99
C ILE A 28 -110.26 -129.14 72.08
N LYS A 29 -110.75 -130.38 72.01
CA LYS A 29 -112.14 -130.66 71.58
C LYS A 29 -113.27 -130.57 72.61
N ARG A 30 -113.03 -130.65 73.92
CA ARG A 30 -114.12 -130.74 74.92
C ARG A 30 -114.60 -129.39 75.48
N GLU A 31 -113.70 -128.42 75.68
CA GLU A 31 -113.99 -127.17 76.39
C GLU A 31 -114.89 -126.16 75.65
N LEU A 32 -115.52 -126.54 74.52
CA LEU A 32 -116.19 -125.60 73.61
C LEU A 32 -117.72 -125.76 73.52
N ARG A 33 -118.31 -126.83 74.06
CA ARG A 33 -119.75 -127.10 73.87
C ARG A 33 -120.63 -126.38 74.90
N ASP A 34 -120.28 -126.47 76.17
CA ASP A 34 -121.08 -125.86 77.26
C ASP A 34 -121.01 -124.32 77.22
N LYS A 35 -119.94 -123.77 76.63
CA LYS A 35 -119.76 -122.33 76.35
C LYS A 35 -120.73 -121.76 75.30
N LEU A 36 -121.55 -122.60 74.64
CA LEU A 36 -122.40 -122.17 73.52
C LEU A 36 -123.83 -121.80 73.94
N SER A 37 -124.46 -122.56 74.84
CA SER A 37 -125.83 -122.26 75.29
C SER A 37 -125.87 -120.97 76.10
N ASP A 38 -124.92 -120.86 77.04
CA ASP A 38 -124.75 -119.73 77.95
C ASP A 38 -124.33 -118.42 77.25
N ALA A 39 -124.11 -118.45 75.93
CA ALA A 39 -123.80 -117.29 75.10
C ALA A 39 -125.05 -116.66 74.44
N LEU A 40 -126.11 -117.44 74.19
CA LEU A 40 -127.26 -116.97 73.38
C LEU A 40 -128.19 -116.02 74.12
N ASP A 41 -128.48 -116.27 75.40
CA ASP A 41 -129.28 -115.35 76.20
C ASP A 41 -128.55 -114.01 76.38
N ARG A 42 -127.22 -114.06 76.58
CA ARG A 42 -126.34 -112.87 76.66
C ARG A 42 -126.32 -112.07 75.36
N ILE A 43 -126.38 -112.71 74.19
CA ILE A 43 -126.49 -112.03 72.89
C ILE A 43 -127.79 -111.23 72.83
N THR A 44 -128.90 -111.79 73.30
CA THR A 44 -130.22 -111.15 73.23
C THR A 44 -130.28 -109.85 74.05
N GLU A 45 -129.68 -109.81 75.26
CA GLU A 45 -129.53 -108.55 76.02
C GLU A 45 -128.50 -107.60 75.38
N SER A 46 -127.36 -108.13 74.92
CA SER A 46 -126.30 -107.32 74.28
C SER A 46 -126.81 -106.58 73.03
N GLU A 47 -127.67 -107.20 72.22
CA GLU A 47 -128.23 -106.60 71.02
C GLU A 47 -129.13 -105.38 71.33
N ALA A 48 -129.79 -105.36 72.49
CA ALA A 48 -130.55 -104.20 72.95
C ALA A 48 -129.63 -103.05 73.40
N GLU A 49 -128.61 -103.33 74.23
CA GLU A 49 -127.63 -102.33 74.67
C GLU A 49 -126.86 -101.71 73.49
N ILE A 50 -126.54 -102.53 72.47
CA ILE A 50 -125.88 -102.09 71.23
C ILE A 50 -126.71 -101.03 70.48
N VAL A 51 -128.04 -101.03 70.57
CA VAL A 51 -128.90 -100.03 69.89
C VAL A 51 -128.78 -98.66 70.56
N ASP A 52 -128.86 -98.57 71.89
CA ASP A 52 -128.72 -97.29 72.59
C ASP A 52 -127.26 -96.80 72.61
N LEU A 53 -126.27 -97.69 72.70
CA LEU A 53 -124.85 -97.32 72.55
C LEU A 53 -124.56 -96.70 71.18
N LYS A 54 -125.13 -97.23 70.09
CA LYS A 54 -125.02 -96.63 68.74
C LYS A 54 -125.60 -95.20 68.67
N LYS A 55 -126.64 -94.92 69.45
CA LYS A 55 -127.27 -93.59 69.53
C LYS A 55 -126.37 -92.58 70.23
N ILE A 56 -125.68 -93.00 71.31
CA ILE A 56 -124.70 -92.19 72.03
C ILE A 56 -123.44 -91.96 71.17
N ILE A 57 -122.94 -93.01 70.50
CA ILE A 57 -121.76 -92.92 69.61
C ILE A 57 -121.97 -91.86 68.53
N LYS A 58 -123.13 -91.87 67.85
CA LYS A 58 -123.43 -90.88 66.81
C LYS A 58 -123.35 -89.43 67.33
N GLN A 59 -123.80 -89.19 68.56
CA GLN A 59 -123.75 -87.86 69.18
C GLN A 59 -122.32 -87.43 69.54
N LYS A 60 -121.39 -88.37 69.75
CA LYS A 60 -119.96 -88.09 69.92
C LYS A 60 -119.17 -88.01 68.62
N ASP A 61 -119.59 -88.68 67.56
CA ASP A 61 -119.04 -88.48 66.21
C ASP A 61 -119.26 -87.04 65.71
N GLU A 62 -120.38 -86.42 66.10
CA GLU A 62 -120.70 -85.02 65.78
C GLU A 62 -119.75 -84.03 66.52
N GLU A 63 -119.42 -84.25 67.81
CA GLU A 63 -118.37 -83.48 68.52
C GLU A 63 -116.97 -83.68 67.91
N ILE A 64 -116.64 -84.91 67.49
CA ILE A 64 -115.35 -85.25 66.86
C ILE A 64 -115.21 -84.59 65.47
N ALA A 65 -116.32 -84.34 64.77
CA ALA A 65 -116.32 -83.65 63.48
C ALA A 65 -115.87 -82.18 63.60
N GLU A 66 -116.37 -81.43 64.60
CA GLU A 66 -115.95 -80.04 64.82
C GLU A 66 -114.46 -79.92 65.19
N LEU A 67 -113.97 -80.82 66.05
CA LEU A 67 -112.55 -80.89 66.41
C LEU A 67 -111.64 -81.18 65.20
N LYS A 68 -112.08 -82.00 64.24
CA LYS A 68 -111.35 -82.25 62.99
C LYS A 68 -111.23 -81.01 62.09
N VAL A 69 -112.29 -80.21 61.98
CA VAL A 69 -112.24 -78.95 61.20
C VAL A 69 -111.21 -77.98 61.79
N THR A 70 -111.14 -77.91 63.11
CA THR A 70 -110.16 -77.06 63.82
C THR A 70 -108.71 -77.53 63.57
N LEU A 71 -108.48 -78.85 63.51
CA LEU A 71 -107.18 -79.44 63.22
C LEU A 71 -106.73 -79.22 61.76
N MET A 72 -107.63 -79.34 60.77
CA MET A 72 -107.29 -79.13 59.36
C MET A 72 -106.80 -77.69 59.06
N ASN A 73 -107.28 -76.70 59.82
CA ASN A 73 -106.81 -75.31 59.70
C ASN A 73 -105.36 -75.11 60.19
N LYS A 74 -104.80 -76.03 60.97
CA LYS A 74 -103.40 -75.98 61.43
C LYS A 74 -102.44 -76.43 60.33
N ASP A 75 -102.73 -77.56 59.68
CA ASP A 75 -101.88 -78.15 58.65
C ASP A 75 -101.70 -77.21 57.44
N GLU A 76 -102.73 -76.45 57.08
CA GLU A 76 -102.66 -75.46 55.99
C GLU A 76 -101.73 -74.27 56.33
N ILE A 77 -101.60 -73.90 57.62
CA ILE A 77 -100.67 -72.85 58.08
C ILE A 77 -99.23 -73.34 58.07
N GLU A 78 -98.97 -74.58 58.50
CA GLU A 78 -97.63 -75.18 58.46
C GLU A 78 -97.12 -75.31 57.01
N LYS A 79 -98.04 -75.59 56.07
CA LYS A 79 -97.77 -75.63 54.62
C LYS A 79 -97.49 -74.24 54.01
N GLN A 80 -98.03 -73.17 54.58
CA GLN A 80 -97.68 -71.79 54.18
C GLN A 80 -96.29 -71.40 54.69
N LEU A 81 -95.92 -71.83 55.91
CA LEU A 81 -94.57 -71.64 56.46
C LEU A 81 -93.46 -72.28 55.60
N GLU A 82 -93.62 -73.54 55.19
CA GLU A 82 -92.62 -74.24 54.35
C GLU A 82 -92.36 -73.55 53.00
N ASN A 83 -93.36 -72.82 52.47
CA ASN A 83 -93.22 -72.02 51.25
C ASN A 83 -92.50 -70.68 51.50
N VAL A 84 -92.68 -70.08 52.69
CA VAL A 84 -91.96 -68.85 53.09
C VAL A 84 -90.49 -69.14 53.36
N GLU A 85 -90.14 -70.29 53.95
CA GLU A 85 -88.73 -70.67 54.16
C GLU A 85 -87.97 -70.83 52.83
N LYS A 86 -88.56 -71.50 51.84
CA LYS A 86 -87.98 -71.63 50.48
C LYS A 86 -87.84 -70.28 49.77
N ALA A 87 -88.79 -69.36 49.97
CA ALA A 87 -88.66 -67.99 49.50
C ALA A 87 -87.50 -67.24 50.19
N LEU A 88 -87.35 -67.40 51.52
CA LEU A 88 -86.28 -66.79 52.29
C LEU A 88 -84.89 -67.29 51.86
N GLU A 89 -84.73 -68.57 51.58
CA GLU A 89 -83.46 -69.17 51.14
C GLU A 89 -83.01 -68.59 49.78
N SER A 90 -83.94 -68.43 48.83
CA SER A 90 -83.67 -67.73 47.56
C SER A 90 -83.33 -66.24 47.74
N SER A 91 -83.96 -65.59 48.74
CA SER A 91 -83.70 -64.20 49.09
C SER A 91 -82.32 -64.01 49.71
N GLN A 92 -81.83 -64.98 50.50
CA GLN A 92 -80.46 -64.97 51.03
C GLN A 92 -79.40 -65.10 49.92
N GLN A 93 -79.59 -65.99 48.95
CA GLN A 93 -78.67 -66.09 47.80
C GLN A 93 -78.66 -64.79 46.96
N SER A 94 -79.83 -64.15 46.78
CA SER A 94 -79.95 -62.83 46.15
C SER A 94 -79.22 -61.73 46.96
N SER A 95 -79.38 -61.75 48.29
CA SER A 95 -78.71 -60.83 49.21
C SER A 95 -77.18 -60.95 49.17
N GLU A 96 -76.65 -62.17 49.06
CA GLU A 96 -75.21 -62.40 48.96
C GLU A 96 -74.63 -61.93 47.61
N PHE A 97 -75.39 -62.07 46.52
CA PHE A 97 -75.06 -61.48 45.21
C PHE A 97 -75.08 -59.94 45.25
N VAL A 98 -76.10 -59.33 45.84
CA VAL A 98 -76.20 -57.87 46.02
C VAL A 98 -75.09 -57.34 46.95
N GLY A 99 -74.73 -58.07 48.02
CA GLY A 99 -73.61 -57.74 48.90
C GLY A 99 -72.28 -57.67 48.14
N ASN A 100 -72.02 -58.64 47.27
CA ASN A 100 -70.84 -58.64 46.40
C ASN A 100 -70.87 -57.50 45.37
N GLN A 101 -72.03 -57.15 44.80
CA GLN A 101 -72.15 -55.94 43.97
C GLN A 101 -71.86 -54.67 44.77
N VAL A 102 -72.38 -54.52 46.00
CA VAL A 102 -72.13 -53.34 46.85
C VAL A 102 -70.65 -53.22 47.23
N VAL A 103 -69.93 -54.32 47.43
CA VAL A 103 -68.48 -54.30 47.66
C VAL A 103 -67.72 -53.84 46.40
N ASN A 104 -68.10 -54.32 45.21
CA ASN A 104 -67.48 -53.87 43.96
C ASN A 104 -67.83 -52.41 43.63
N LEU A 105 -69.08 -51.98 43.78
CA LEU A 105 -69.51 -50.60 43.62
C LEU A 105 -68.83 -49.65 44.62
N ARG A 106 -68.50 -50.12 45.84
CA ARG A 106 -67.67 -49.36 46.79
C ARG A 106 -66.21 -49.23 46.32
N ARG A 107 -65.61 -50.27 45.73
CA ARG A 107 -64.28 -50.20 45.11
C ARG A 107 -64.27 -49.25 43.91
N GLU A 108 -65.28 -49.30 43.05
CA GLU A 108 -65.44 -48.33 41.96
C GLU A 108 -65.65 -46.91 42.49
N ASN A 109 -66.44 -46.70 43.55
CA ASN A 109 -66.63 -45.37 44.14
C ASN A 109 -65.31 -44.76 44.66
N ILE A 110 -64.44 -45.59 45.26
CA ILE A 110 -63.09 -45.16 45.68
C ILE A 110 -62.25 -44.83 44.45
N SER A 111 -62.16 -45.73 43.46
CA SER A 111 -61.42 -45.50 42.22
C SER A 111 -61.89 -44.26 41.46
N LEU A 112 -63.20 -44.00 41.41
CA LEU A 112 -63.79 -42.82 40.81
C LEU A 112 -63.50 -41.55 41.61
N LYS A 113 -63.49 -41.59 42.95
CA LYS A 113 -63.04 -40.46 43.78
C LYS A 113 -61.57 -40.12 43.56
N ASP A 114 -60.70 -41.13 43.49
CA ASP A 114 -59.28 -40.93 43.19
C ASP A 114 -59.09 -40.34 41.78
N LYS A 115 -59.89 -40.81 40.80
CA LYS A 115 -59.89 -40.30 39.43
C LYS A 115 -60.46 -38.88 39.31
N ILE A 116 -61.47 -38.51 40.12
CA ILE A 116 -61.98 -37.15 40.24
C ILE A 116 -60.94 -36.23 40.88
N ASN A 117 -60.27 -36.66 41.96
CA ASN A 117 -59.19 -35.89 42.58
C ASN A 117 -58.02 -35.68 41.61
N PHE A 118 -57.63 -36.71 40.86
CA PHE A 118 -56.63 -36.62 39.81
C PHE A 118 -57.06 -35.65 38.70
N LEU A 119 -58.30 -35.71 38.22
CA LEU A 119 -58.82 -34.80 37.19
C LEU A 119 -58.90 -33.35 37.70
N ASN A 120 -59.39 -33.10 38.91
CA ASN A 120 -59.46 -31.77 39.51
C ASN A 120 -58.07 -31.14 39.66
N ASN A 121 -57.06 -31.90 40.09
CA ASN A 121 -55.68 -31.43 40.14
C ASN A 121 -55.13 -31.07 38.75
N ASN A 122 -55.44 -31.87 37.73
CA ASN A 122 -55.05 -31.57 36.34
C ASN A 122 -55.81 -30.36 35.76
N VAL A 123 -57.08 -30.14 36.12
CA VAL A 123 -57.86 -28.96 35.73
C VAL A 123 -57.27 -27.69 36.36
N MET A 124 -57.02 -27.68 37.67
CA MET A 124 -56.36 -26.56 38.34
C MET A 124 -54.98 -26.25 37.74
N LEU A 125 -54.21 -27.29 37.38
CA LEU A 125 -52.90 -27.11 36.73
C LEU A 125 -53.06 -26.52 35.31
N ALA A 126 -54.05 -26.96 34.54
CA ALA A 126 -54.35 -26.45 33.21
C ALA A 126 -54.87 -25.00 33.24
N GLU A 127 -55.73 -24.65 34.20
CA GLU A 127 -56.21 -23.29 34.42
C GLU A 127 -55.06 -22.35 34.78
N LYS A 128 -54.22 -22.74 35.75
CA LYS A 128 -53.03 -21.97 36.15
C LYS A 128 -52.05 -21.77 34.99
N ASN A 129 -51.78 -22.81 34.20
CA ASN A 129 -50.92 -22.71 33.01
C ASN A 129 -51.54 -21.81 31.91
N LYS A 130 -52.86 -21.82 31.75
CA LYS A 130 -53.58 -20.96 30.80
C LYS A 130 -53.59 -19.50 31.24
N GLU A 131 -53.75 -19.23 32.54
CA GLU A 131 -53.67 -17.88 33.09
C GLU A 131 -52.25 -17.30 32.97
N GLN A 132 -51.23 -18.13 33.27
CA GLN A 132 -49.82 -17.80 33.05
C GLN A 132 -49.56 -17.43 31.57
N SER A 133 -49.97 -18.29 30.64
CA SER A 133 -49.80 -18.07 29.20
C SER A 133 -50.49 -16.80 28.68
N ILE A 134 -51.66 -16.43 29.23
CA ILE A 134 -52.34 -15.17 28.88
C ILE A 134 -51.55 -13.96 29.38
N ARG A 135 -51.01 -14.00 30.61
CA ARG A 135 -50.15 -12.93 31.15
C ARG A 135 -48.88 -12.76 30.31
N ASP A 136 -48.22 -13.86 29.97
CA ASP A 136 -46.99 -13.84 29.17
C ASP A 136 -47.24 -13.29 27.75
N ALA A 137 -48.37 -13.65 27.12
CA ALA A 137 -48.76 -13.13 25.81
C ALA A 137 -49.06 -11.62 25.83
N VAL A 138 -49.68 -11.11 26.90
CA VAL A 138 -49.92 -9.66 27.07
C VAL A 138 -48.62 -8.89 27.32
N LEU A 139 -47.71 -9.45 28.13
CA LEU A 139 -46.38 -8.87 28.37
C LEU A 139 -45.54 -8.82 27.07
N ALA A 140 -45.52 -9.91 26.31
CA ALA A 140 -44.80 -9.97 25.03
C ALA A 140 -45.30 -8.90 24.04
N ARG A 141 -46.62 -8.76 23.87
CA ARG A 141 -47.23 -7.79 22.94
C ARG A 141 -46.95 -6.33 23.32
N ASN A 142 -46.88 -6.03 24.61
CA ASN A 142 -46.46 -4.71 25.10
C ASN A 142 -44.96 -4.47 24.91
N CYS A 143 -44.12 -5.50 25.11
CA CYS A 143 -42.69 -5.43 24.83
C CYS A 143 -42.41 -5.18 23.34
N GLU A 144 -43.05 -5.91 22.43
CA GLU A 144 -42.94 -5.69 20.99
C GLU A 144 -43.29 -4.25 20.59
N SER A 145 -44.37 -3.69 21.14
CA SER A 145 -44.78 -2.30 20.89
C SER A 145 -43.68 -1.30 21.26
N ILE A 146 -43.11 -1.44 22.47
CA ILE A 146 -42.05 -0.56 22.99
C ILE A 146 -40.75 -0.74 22.19
N HIS A 147 -40.35 -1.98 21.89
CA HIS A 147 -39.16 -2.27 21.07
C HIS A 147 -39.31 -1.74 19.64
N ARG A 148 -40.49 -1.86 19.03
CA ARG A 148 -40.77 -1.36 17.67
C ARG A 148 -40.74 0.17 17.61
N LYS A 149 -41.22 0.86 18.65
CA LYS A 149 -41.11 2.32 18.75
C LYS A 149 -39.65 2.76 18.92
N LYS A 150 -38.90 2.18 19.85
CA LYS A 150 -37.46 2.45 20.03
C LYS A 150 -36.64 2.14 18.77
N ALA A 151 -37.02 1.11 18.00
CA ALA A 151 -36.38 0.78 16.74
C ALA A 151 -36.65 1.80 15.62
N LEU A 152 -37.83 2.46 15.60
CA LEU A 152 -38.05 3.62 14.73
C LEU A 152 -37.20 4.82 15.19
N GLU A 153 -37.26 5.16 16.48
CA GLU A 153 -36.51 6.30 17.05
C GLU A 153 -35.00 6.17 16.78
N MET A 154 -34.41 4.98 16.97
CA MET A 154 -33.00 4.70 16.59
C MET A 154 -32.77 4.71 15.08
N LYS A 155 -33.74 4.29 14.26
CA LYS A 155 -33.60 4.32 12.79
C LYS A 155 -33.60 5.75 12.25
N ASP A 156 -34.39 6.65 12.83
CA ASP A 156 -34.45 8.06 12.40
C ASP A 156 -33.25 8.87 12.94
N GLN A 157 -32.73 8.52 14.12
CA GLN A 157 -31.40 8.96 14.57
C GLN A 157 -30.30 8.46 13.63
N LEU A 158 -30.30 7.18 13.23
CA LEU A 158 -29.34 6.62 12.28
C LEU A 158 -29.42 7.31 10.91
N ASN A 159 -30.64 7.57 10.39
CA ASN A 159 -30.87 8.26 9.13
C ASN A 159 -30.34 9.70 9.16
N SER A 160 -30.61 10.46 10.22
CA SER A 160 -30.12 11.83 10.37
C SER A 160 -28.58 11.89 10.52
N MET A 161 -27.99 10.95 11.26
CA MET A 161 -26.52 10.77 11.31
C MET A 161 -25.93 10.33 9.96
N MET A 162 -26.65 9.55 9.15
CA MET A 162 -26.20 9.20 7.80
C MET A 162 -26.20 10.39 6.83
N LEU A 163 -27.14 11.33 7.00
CA LEU A 163 -27.25 12.54 6.18
C LEU A 163 -26.14 13.56 6.49
N THR A 164 -25.73 13.67 7.75
CA THR A 164 -24.63 14.54 8.21
C THR A 164 -23.26 13.88 8.02
N SER A 165 -23.14 12.55 8.02
CA SER A 165 -21.88 11.86 7.76
C SER A 165 -21.31 12.20 6.38
N PRO A 166 -20.03 12.62 6.26
CA PRO A 166 -19.37 12.83 4.96
C PRO A 166 -19.43 11.58 4.06
N SER A 167 -19.43 10.39 4.67
CA SER A 167 -19.57 9.11 3.98
C SER A 167 -20.94 8.93 3.31
N ALA A 168 -22.05 9.26 3.98
CA ALA A 168 -23.44 8.95 3.63
C ALA A 168 -23.61 7.63 2.83
N GLY A 169 -23.07 6.53 3.38
CA GLY A 169 -23.27 5.18 2.87
C GLY A 169 -22.52 4.83 1.58
N ASN A 170 -23.16 4.03 0.72
CA ASN A 170 -22.52 3.18 -0.27
C ASN A 170 -22.08 3.94 -1.54
N LYS A 171 -20.98 4.69 -1.44
CA LYS A 171 -20.44 5.59 -2.46
C LYS A 171 -19.15 5.05 -3.10
N LYS A 172 -19.04 5.13 -4.44
CA LYS A 172 -17.77 4.90 -5.19
C LYS A 172 -16.59 5.65 -4.57
N ARG A 173 -15.37 5.07 -4.63
CA ARG A 173 -14.17 5.65 -3.98
C ARG A 173 -13.86 7.04 -4.56
N PHE A 174 -13.29 7.93 -3.76
CA PHE A 174 -13.08 9.33 -4.21
C PHE A 174 -12.18 9.44 -5.45
N GLY A 175 -11.17 8.58 -5.59
CA GLY A 175 -10.32 8.50 -6.79
C GLY A 175 -11.02 7.99 -8.06
N GLU A 176 -12.18 7.32 -7.94
CA GLU A 176 -12.96 6.80 -9.07
C GLU A 176 -13.92 7.86 -9.66
N LEU A 177 -13.98 9.06 -9.06
CA LEU A 177 -14.90 10.12 -9.46
C LEU A 177 -14.37 10.89 -10.68
N ARG A 178 -15.01 10.66 -11.83
CA ARG A 178 -14.72 11.36 -13.09
C ARG A 178 -15.35 12.77 -13.19
N LYS A 179 -16.49 13.01 -12.54
CA LYS A 179 -17.21 14.30 -12.56
C LYS A 179 -16.65 15.26 -11.49
N LYS A 180 -16.34 16.50 -11.89
CA LYS A 180 -15.78 17.53 -11.00
C LYS A 180 -16.80 17.95 -9.94
N GLU A 181 -18.05 18.10 -10.35
CA GLU A 181 -19.19 18.50 -9.51
C GLU A 181 -19.39 17.50 -8.37
N THR A 182 -19.28 16.20 -8.67
CA THR A 182 -19.40 15.11 -7.67
C THR A 182 -18.20 15.03 -6.72
N ARG A 183 -17.02 15.52 -7.13
CA ARG A 183 -15.86 15.66 -6.22
C ARG A 183 -16.06 16.87 -5.32
N ASN A 184 -16.35 18.03 -5.90
CA ASN A 184 -16.61 19.28 -5.17
C ASN A 184 -17.73 19.10 -4.13
N ALA A 185 -18.87 18.49 -4.48
CA ALA A 185 -19.97 18.24 -3.54
C ALA A 185 -19.63 17.26 -2.39
N ARG A 186 -18.56 16.46 -2.51
CA ARG A 186 -18.03 15.67 -1.37
C ARG A 186 -17.00 16.43 -0.55
N CYS A 187 -16.18 17.28 -1.18
CA CYS A 187 -15.28 18.18 -0.47
C CYS A 187 -16.08 19.19 0.36
N GLN A 188 -17.11 19.79 -0.22
CA GLN A 188 -18.01 20.72 0.47
C GLN A 188 -18.62 20.07 1.71
N LYS A 189 -19.23 18.88 1.59
CA LYS A 189 -19.74 18.10 2.75
C LYS A 189 -18.70 17.75 3.83
N MET A 190 -17.40 17.84 3.54
CA MET A 190 -16.35 17.71 4.55
C MET A 190 -16.02 19.07 5.19
N VAL A 191 -16.03 20.15 4.40
CA VAL A 191 -15.90 21.53 4.86
C VAL A 191 -17.08 21.92 5.76
N ASP A 192 -18.33 21.72 5.30
CA ASP A 192 -19.57 21.97 6.07
C ASP A 192 -19.56 21.25 7.44
N TYR A 193 -18.89 20.08 7.51
CA TYR A 193 -18.72 19.31 8.74
C TYR A 193 -17.60 19.88 9.62
N MET A 194 -16.45 20.24 9.04
CA MET A 194 -15.34 20.90 9.76
C MET A 194 -15.75 22.26 10.33
N GLU A 195 -16.43 23.10 9.55
CA GLU A 195 -17.00 24.39 9.99
C GLU A 195 -17.92 24.23 11.21
N LYS A 196 -18.74 23.17 11.23
CA LYS A 196 -19.66 22.90 12.34
C LYS A 196 -18.94 22.44 13.62
N GLU A 197 -17.89 21.65 13.50
CA GLU A 197 -17.14 21.12 14.66
C GLU A 197 -16.11 22.13 15.22
N LEU A 198 -15.60 23.04 14.39
CA LEU A 198 -14.53 24.00 14.74
C LEU A 198 -15.03 25.43 14.96
N GLY A 199 -16.14 25.82 14.33
CA GLY A 199 -16.51 27.22 14.12
C GLY A 199 -15.82 27.80 12.87
N ASN A 200 -16.41 28.87 12.32
CA ASN A 200 -15.96 29.46 11.06
C ASN A 200 -14.57 30.12 11.17
N ASP A 201 -14.29 30.77 12.31
CA ASP A 201 -13.14 31.67 12.46
C ASP A 201 -11.79 30.93 12.54
N ASP A 202 -11.78 29.68 13.00
CA ASP A 202 -10.56 28.84 13.13
C ASP A 202 -10.34 27.89 11.94
N LEU A 203 -11.29 27.79 10.98
CA LEU A 203 -11.23 26.81 9.90
C LEU A 203 -9.94 26.93 9.05
N GLU A 204 -9.52 28.14 8.68
CA GLU A 204 -8.34 28.33 7.83
C GLU A 204 -7.04 27.92 8.55
N ALA A 205 -6.90 28.29 9.83
CA ALA A 205 -5.78 27.88 10.66
C ALA A 205 -5.74 26.36 10.89
N PHE A 206 -6.91 25.74 11.09
CA PHE A 206 -7.05 24.29 11.14
C PHE A 206 -6.66 23.63 9.82
N LEU A 207 -7.14 24.13 8.67
CA LEU A 207 -6.85 23.53 7.36
C LEU A 207 -5.36 23.56 7.02
N ILE A 208 -4.66 24.66 7.32
CA ILE A 208 -3.19 24.75 7.18
C ILE A 208 -2.52 23.70 8.10
N SER A 209 -2.94 23.61 9.36
CA SER A 209 -2.40 22.67 10.34
C SER A 209 -2.63 21.21 9.94
N PHE A 210 -3.82 20.88 9.44
CA PHE A 210 -4.24 19.56 9.00
C PHE A 210 -3.52 19.13 7.70
N CYS A 211 -3.30 20.06 6.77
CA CYS A 211 -2.49 19.80 5.57
C CYS A 211 -1.04 19.49 5.93
N ASN A 212 -0.46 20.20 6.90
CA ASN A 212 0.90 19.90 7.38
C ASN A 212 0.95 18.58 8.17
N PHE A 213 -0.04 18.27 9.00
CA PHE A 213 -0.15 16.97 9.69
C PHE A 213 -0.19 15.79 8.71
N ILE A 214 -0.97 15.88 7.61
CA ILE A 214 -0.98 14.87 6.54
C ILE A 214 0.36 14.85 5.78
N ALA A 215 1.02 16.00 5.63
CA ALA A 215 2.33 16.09 4.97
C ALA A 215 3.47 15.51 5.82
N ASP A 216 3.40 15.54 7.14
CA ASP A 216 4.44 14.96 8.00
C ASP A 216 4.25 13.43 8.20
N ASP A 217 3.03 12.90 8.06
CA ASP A 217 2.76 11.45 8.15
C ASP A 217 3.43 10.68 6.96
N PRO A 218 4.33 9.70 7.23
CA PRO A 218 4.98 8.89 6.19
C PRO A 218 4.03 7.96 5.43
N LYS A 219 2.80 7.74 5.92
CA LYS A 219 1.75 6.96 5.25
C LYS A 219 1.23 7.61 3.96
N TYR A 220 1.35 8.93 3.82
CA TYR A 220 0.86 9.67 2.66
C TYR A 220 1.99 10.22 1.80
N THR A 221 1.81 10.15 0.48
CA THR A 221 2.73 10.70 -0.53
C THR A 221 2.57 12.21 -0.74
N PHE A 222 1.52 12.82 -0.17
CA PHE A 222 1.33 14.27 -0.15
C PHE A 222 2.36 14.94 0.75
N LYS A 223 2.97 16.04 0.28
CA LYS A 223 3.93 16.87 1.02
C LYS A 223 3.71 18.35 0.67
N THR A 224 3.72 19.25 1.66
CA THR A 224 3.63 20.71 1.49
C THR A 224 5.01 21.37 1.38
N CYS A 225 6.02 20.80 2.05
CA CYS A 225 7.39 21.29 2.10
C CYS A 225 8.34 20.33 1.35
N LEU A 226 9.34 20.90 0.65
CA LEU A 226 10.47 20.17 0.10
C LEU A 226 11.37 19.61 1.21
N SER A 227 11.92 18.42 1.04
CA SER A 227 12.89 17.89 2.01
C SER A 227 14.13 18.79 2.10
N ALA A 228 14.97 18.57 3.12
CA ALA A 228 16.25 19.27 3.23
C ALA A 228 17.11 19.05 1.98
N MET A 229 17.11 17.83 1.42
CA MET A 229 17.89 17.48 0.23
C MET A 229 17.31 18.10 -1.03
N ASP A 230 15.99 18.05 -1.23
CA ASP A 230 15.32 18.68 -2.39
C ASP A 230 15.52 20.20 -2.37
N SER A 231 15.44 20.81 -1.17
CA SER A 231 15.70 22.24 -0.97
C SER A 231 17.16 22.61 -1.26
N PHE A 232 18.11 21.74 -0.89
CA PHE A 232 19.52 21.92 -1.24
C PHE A 232 19.74 21.79 -2.75
N ILE A 233 19.25 20.71 -3.38
CA ILE A 233 19.33 20.47 -4.82
C ILE A 233 18.71 21.63 -5.61
N ALA A 234 17.55 22.14 -5.18
CA ALA A 234 16.90 23.32 -5.74
C ALA A 234 17.84 24.54 -5.75
N THR A 235 18.45 24.89 -4.61
CA THR A 235 19.35 26.05 -4.53
C THR A 235 20.61 25.90 -5.38
N VAL A 236 21.10 24.68 -5.59
CA VAL A 236 22.26 24.41 -6.46
C VAL A 236 21.85 24.46 -7.93
N LYS A 237 20.78 23.76 -8.32
CA LYS A 237 20.29 23.62 -9.70
C LYS A 237 19.80 24.94 -10.28
N TRP A 238 19.11 25.76 -9.48
CA TRP A 238 18.60 27.07 -9.88
C TRP A 238 19.50 28.23 -9.42
N ARG A 239 20.70 27.94 -8.88
CA ARG A 239 21.72 28.92 -8.47
C ARG A 239 21.20 30.02 -7.54
N PHE A 240 20.30 29.68 -6.62
CA PHE A 240 19.76 30.64 -5.66
C PHE A 240 20.87 31.14 -4.72
N SER A 241 21.05 32.46 -4.67
CA SER A 241 21.80 33.10 -3.59
C SER A 241 21.04 32.95 -2.27
N ASP A 242 21.74 33.07 -1.14
CA ASP A 242 21.12 32.97 0.17
C ASP A 242 20.15 34.14 0.46
N GLY A 243 20.38 35.31 -0.16
CA GLY A 243 19.42 36.42 -0.19
C GLY A 243 18.16 36.08 -0.97
N LEU A 244 18.29 35.63 -2.22
CA LEU A 244 17.15 35.23 -3.07
C LEU A 244 16.35 34.08 -2.42
N LEU A 245 17.02 33.13 -1.77
CA LEU A 245 16.36 32.06 -1.02
C LEU A 245 15.58 32.60 0.20
N LYS A 246 16.11 33.60 0.91
CA LYS A 246 15.41 34.26 2.03
C LYS A 246 14.15 34.99 1.52
N GLU A 247 14.28 35.76 0.44
CA GLU A 247 13.19 36.50 -0.19
C GLU A 247 12.11 35.58 -0.76
N LEU A 248 12.49 34.54 -1.50
CA LEU A 248 11.57 33.56 -2.06
C LEU A 248 10.81 32.80 -0.97
N LYS A 249 11.47 32.40 0.12
CA LYS A 249 10.80 31.76 1.27
C LYS A 249 9.84 32.69 1.98
N HIS A 250 10.18 33.98 2.11
CA HIS A 250 9.30 35.00 2.68
C HIS A 250 8.05 35.18 1.83
N PHE A 251 8.19 35.42 0.52
CA PHE A 251 7.09 35.58 -0.43
C PHE A 251 6.18 34.33 -0.46
N LEU A 252 6.75 33.13 -0.53
CA LEU A 252 5.96 31.90 -0.54
C LEU A 252 5.18 31.71 0.77
N ARG A 253 5.78 32.03 1.92
CA ARG A 253 5.09 31.96 3.21
C ARG A 253 3.94 32.97 3.32
N GLU A 254 4.10 34.19 2.79
CA GLU A 254 3.02 35.19 2.73
C GLU A 254 1.88 34.78 1.79
N ARG A 255 2.17 34.04 0.72
CA ARG A 255 1.17 33.68 -0.31
C ARG A 255 0.53 32.31 -0.10
N LEU A 256 1.11 31.44 0.72
CA LEU A 256 0.65 30.07 0.96
C LEU A 256 0.40 29.75 2.45
N GLY A 257 0.77 30.64 3.38
CA GLY A 257 0.69 30.41 4.83
C GLY A 257 1.80 29.52 5.41
N PHE A 258 2.45 28.68 4.59
CA PHE A 258 3.51 27.74 5.00
C PHE A 258 4.81 27.92 4.18
N ASP A 259 5.90 27.34 4.69
CA ASP A 259 7.23 27.42 4.09
C ASP A 259 7.49 26.22 3.17
N VAL A 260 7.60 26.47 1.86
CA VAL A 260 7.80 25.43 0.82
C VAL A 260 9.21 24.82 0.86
N PHE A 261 10.19 25.48 1.47
CA PHE A 261 11.56 24.97 1.55
C PHE A 261 11.92 24.58 2.99
N ALA A 262 12.82 23.61 3.15
CA ALA A 262 13.45 23.33 4.43
C ALA A 262 14.15 24.59 5.01
N SER A 263 14.45 24.57 6.31
CA SER A 263 15.11 25.71 6.96
C SER A 263 16.49 26.00 6.36
N ARG A 264 16.87 27.28 6.28
CA ARG A 264 18.18 27.71 5.74
C ARG A 264 19.36 27.04 6.47
N HIS A 265 19.22 26.74 7.76
CA HIS A 265 20.19 25.97 8.53
C HIS A 265 20.37 24.52 8.03
N LYS A 266 19.27 23.79 7.73
CA LYS A 266 19.35 22.43 7.15
C LYS A 266 19.98 22.46 5.74
N ILE A 267 19.62 23.44 4.92
CA ILE A 267 20.21 23.65 3.58
C ILE A 267 21.70 23.99 3.68
N HIS A 268 22.11 24.83 4.63
CA HIS A 268 23.50 25.18 4.87
C HIS A 268 24.33 23.99 5.40
N ALA A 269 23.75 23.17 6.28
CA ALA A 269 24.40 21.94 6.75
C ALA A 269 24.70 20.97 5.60
N LEU A 270 23.75 20.75 4.68
CA LEU A 270 23.96 19.96 3.47
C LEU A 270 24.98 20.61 2.51
N ARG A 271 24.96 21.95 2.38
CA ARG A 271 25.96 22.70 1.61
C ARG A 271 27.38 22.52 2.17
N LYS A 272 27.54 22.43 3.50
CA LYS A 272 28.82 22.10 4.13
C LYS A 272 29.20 20.63 3.92
N LEU A 273 28.26 19.70 4.13
CA LEU A 273 28.48 18.25 3.97
C LEU A 273 28.92 17.86 2.55
N HIS A 274 28.33 18.50 1.53
CA HIS A 274 28.68 18.30 0.13
C HIS A 274 29.69 19.34 -0.40
N SER A 275 30.32 20.12 0.48
CA SER A 275 31.37 21.06 0.08
C SER A 275 32.65 20.30 -0.23
N ASN A 276 33.30 20.63 -1.36
CA ASN A 276 34.67 20.21 -1.64
C ASN A 276 35.69 21.28 -1.22
N MET A 277 35.28 22.39 -0.57
CA MET A 277 36.17 23.54 -0.27
C MET A 277 37.41 23.15 0.53
N ASP A 278 37.32 22.18 1.43
CA ASP A 278 38.44 21.77 2.27
C ASP A 278 39.60 21.13 1.46
N HIS A 279 39.34 20.67 0.24
CA HIS A 279 40.37 20.22 -0.71
C HIS A 279 41.16 21.36 -1.39
N TYR A 280 40.80 22.63 -1.17
CA TYR A 280 41.44 23.78 -1.83
C TYR A 280 42.17 24.70 -0.87
N ASN A 281 43.30 25.22 -1.34
CA ASN A 281 43.89 26.45 -0.86
C ASN A 281 43.27 27.63 -1.63
N ILE A 282 42.98 28.74 -0.94
CA ILE A 282 42.43 29.96 -1.52
C ILE A 282 43.22 31.14 -0.98
N VAL A 283 44.11 31.68 -1.81
CA VAL A 283 45.02 32.78 -1.45
C VAL A 283 44.48 34.08 -2.04
N LEU A 284 43.99 34.97 -1.18
CA LEU A 284 43.60 36.32 -1.59
C LEU A 284 44.84 37.16 -1.88
N ARG A 285 44.81 37.93 -2.97
CA ARG A 285 45.89 38.84 -3.36
C ARG A 285 45.34 40.18 -3.85
N ASN A 286 46.11 41.24 -3.60
CA ASN A 286 45.90 42.53 -4.26
C ASN A 286 46.59 42.50 -5.64
N ILE A 287 45.94 43.09 -6.63
CA ILE A 287 46.48 43.31 -7.98
C ILE A 287 46.12 44.71 -8.45
N VAL A 288 47.01 45.35 -9.20
CA VAL A 288 46.69 46.60 -9.91
C VAL A 288 46.03 46.23 -11.23
N ARG A 289 44.77 46.66 -11.42
CA ARG A 289 44.02 46.51 -12.67
C ARG A 289 44.02 47.82 -13.43
N LYS A 290 44.10 47.79 -14.76
CA LYS A 290 43.99 48.98 -15.60
C LYS A 290 42.60 49.01 -16.25
N GLU A 291 41.77 49.96 -15.84
CA GLU A 291 40.43 50.17 -16.41
C GLU A 291 40.42 51.54 -17.13
N GLY A 292 40.49 51.48 -18.46
CA GLY A 292 40.76 52.65 -19.30
C GLY A 292 42.19 53.17 -19.09
N SER A 293 42.31 54.47 -18.82
CA SER A 293 43.58 55.13 -18.49
C SER A 293 43.97 55.04 -17.01
N ARG A 294 43.07 54.55 -16.14
CA ARG A 294 43.27 54.55 -14.67
C ARG A 294 43.74 53.19 -14.18
N GLU A 295 44.58 53.22 -13.16
CA GLU A 295 44.99 52.04 -12.41
C GLU A 295 44.21 51.99 -11.09
N ILE A 296 43.67 50.81 -10.78
CA ILE A 296 42.73 50.56 -9.68
C ILE A 296 43.21 49.32 -8.94
N GLU A 297 43.43 49.44 -7.62
CA GLU A 297 43.70 48.28 -6.79
C GLU A 297 42.46 47.40 -6.66
N GLY A 298 42.58 46.14 -7.07
CA GLY A 298 41.55 45.13 -6.98
C GLY A 298 42.02 43.94 -6.14
N LYS A 299 41.10 43.31 -5.44
CA LYS A 299 41.34 41.97 -4.86
C LYS A 299 41.00 40.89 -5.88
N THR A 300 41.79 39.81 -5.84
CA THR A 300 41.60 38.59 -6.60
C THR A 300 41.91 37.37 -5.72
N ALA A 301 41.64 36.16 -6.20
CA ALA A 301 41.87 34.92 -5.48
C ALA A 301 42.57 33.89 -6.37
N ASP A 302 43.73 33.41 -5.93
CA ASP A 302 44.34 32.21 -6.49
C ASP A 302 43.79 31.00 -5.75
N ILE A 303 43.19 30.08 -6.49
CA ILE A 303 42.65 28.82 -6.00
C ILE A 303 43.53 27.70 -6.53
N SER A 304 43.95 26.79 -5.65
CA SER A 304 44.63 25.56 -6.03
C SER A 304 44.16 24.39 -5.17
N VAL A 305 44.05 23.21 -5.76
CA VAL A 305 43.80 21.97 -5.01
C VAL A 305 45.02 21.64 -4.13
N LYS A 306 44.77 21.17 -2.90
CA LYS A 306 45.80 20.75 -1.93
C LYS A 306 46.37 19.37 -2.25
N ASP A 307 45.52 18.47 -2.74
CA ASP A 307 45.82 17.10 -3.11
C ASP A 307 44.91 16.68 -4.28
N VAL A 308 45.51 16.47 -5.45
CA VAL A 308 44.82 16.02 -6.66
C VAL A 308 44.26 14.60 -6.50
N LYS A 309 45.06 13.70 -5.91
CA LYS A 309 44.75 12.26 -5.80
C LYS A 309 43.58 12.03 -4.87
N SER A 310 43.54 12.66 -3.69
CA SER A 310 42.40 12.58 -2.77
C SER A 310 41.13 13.20 -3.35
N LEU A 311 41.22 14.33 -4.06
CA LEU A 311 40.05 14.96 -4.69
C LEU A 311 39.46 14.08 -5.80
N LEU A 312 40.31 13.46 -6.63
CA LEU A 312 39.86 12.59 -7.72
C LEU A 312 39.40 11.21 -7.21
N ALA A 313 39.99 10.66 -6.15
CA ALA A 313 39.53 9.42 -5.53
C ALA A 313 38.09 9.55 -5.00
N LEU A 314 37.82 10.64 -4.26
CA LEU A 314 36.48 10.99 -3.81
C LEU A 314 35.49 11.21 -4.97
N ARG A 315 35.96 11.74 -6.10
CA ARG A 315 35.15 11.93 -7.31
C ARG A 315 34.83 10.60 -8.00
N LEU A 316 35.78 9.68 -8.11
CA LEU A 316 35.61 8.34 -8.68
C LEU A 316 34.65 7.50 -7.85
N GLN A 317 34.80 7.49 -6.52
CA GLN A 317 33.85 6.85 -5.60
C GLN A 317 32.42 7.40 -5.81
N ARG A 318 32.24 8.72 -5.80
CA ARG A 318 30.91 9.34 -6.01
C ARG A 318 30.31 9.02 -7.39
N LEU A 319 31.13 8.80 -8.43
CA LEU A 319 30.67 8.36 -9.75
C LEU A 319 30.33 6.86 -9.79
N HIS A 320 31.00 6.03 -8.99
CA HIS A 320 30.62 4.63 -8.80
C HIS A 320 29.27 4.53 -8.06
N GLU A 321 29.13 5.24 -6.93
CA GLU A 321 27.91 5.33 -6.14
C GLU A 321 26.70 5.80 -6.98
N SER A 322 26.88 6.80 -7.85
CA SER A 322 25.83 7.29 -8.75
C SER A 322 25.59 6.43 -10.00
N ARG A 323 26.34 5.32 -10.17
CA ARG A 323 26.35 4.47 -11.38
C ARG A 323 26.69 5.21 -12.67
N GLN A 324 27.51 6.25 -12.59
CA GLN A 324 28.00 7.05 -13.72
C GLN A 324 29.42 6.69 -14.17
N LEU A 325 30.21 6.01 -13.32
CA LEU A 325 31.51 5.47 -13.69
C LEU A 325 31.37 4.32 -14.70
N ARG A 326 32.26 4.27 -15.69
CA ARG A 326 32.31 3.25 -16.75
C ARG A 326 33.70 2.62 -16.78
N MET A 327 33.76 1.37 -16.34
CA MET A 327 34.96 0.53 -16.39
C MET A 327 34.58 -0.77 -17.11
N ASN A 328 35.37 -1.13 -18.12
CA ASN A 328 35.17 -2.33 -18.95
C ASN A 328 35.67 -3.60 -18.24
N GLY A 329 36.53 -3.45 -17.23
CA GLY A 329 37.10 -4.55 -16.43
C GLY A 329 37.79 -4.08 -15.15
N PRO A 330 38.37 -5.01 -14.36
CA PRO A 330 39.13 -4.67 -13.16
C PRO A 330 40.44 -3.96 -13.49
N ASP A 331 41.07 -4.30 -14.62
CA ASP A 331 42.36 -3.75 -15.07
C ASP A 331 42.23 -2.52 -15.99
N ASP A 332 41.02 -1.99 -16.14
CA ASP A 332 40.73 -0.81 -16.97
C ASP A 332 41.27 0.48 -16.32
N ASP A 333 41.84 1.36 -17.11
CA ASP A 333 42.59 2.54 -16.65
C ASP A 333 41.69 3.73 -16.32
N VAL A 334 42.11 4.55 -15.36
CA VAL A 334 41.46 5.84 -15.07
C VAL A 334 41.99 6.89 -16.04
N VAL A 335 41.20 7.24 -17.05
CA VAL A 335 41.52 8.26 -18.04
C VAL A 335 41.17 9.64 -17.49
N ILE A 336 42.18 10.51 -17.34
CA ILE A 336 42.01 11.90 -16.91
C ILE A 336 42.37 12.88 -18.03
N GLY A 337 41.41 13.70 -18.42
CA GLY A 337 41.60 14.85 -19.30
C GLY A 337 42.06 16.05 -18.49
N VAL A 338 43.33 16.43 -18.59
CA VAL A 338 43.87 17.63 -17.92
C VAL A 338 43.78 18.79 -18.89
N GLY A 339 43.02 19.83 -18.53
CA GLY A 339 42.74 20.94 -19.43
C GLY A 339 42.63 22.29 -18.77
N GLY A 340 42.53 23.33 -19.59
CA GLY A 340 42.40 24.70 -19.12
C GLY A 340 41.91 25.67 -20.18
N ASP A 341 41.45 26.82 -19.71
CA ASP A 341 40.88 27.91 -20.50
C ASP A 341 41.03 29.25 -19.74
N LYS A 342 41.11 30.34 -20.50
CA LYS A 342 41.16 31.72 -20.00
C LYS A 342 39.87 32.50 -20.30
N GLY A 343 38.76 32.07 -19.69
CA GLY A 343 37.53 32.83 -19.65
C GLY A 343 37.67 34.23 -19.01
N GLY A 344 37.77 35.26 -19.85
CA GLY A 344 37.76 36.67 -19.47
C GLY A 344 39.01 37.12 -18.71
N ARG A 345 38.86 37.38 -17.40
CA ARG A 345 39.99 37.74 -16.52
C ARG A 345 40.72 36.52 -15.93
N HIS A 346 40.08 35.34 -15.90
CA HIS A 346 40.54 34.20 -15.09
C HIS A 346 40.90 32.95 -15.90
N THR A 347 42.16 32.52 -15.81
CA THR A 347 42.63 31.20 -16.23
C THR A 347 42.16 30.14 -15.24
N LYS A 348 41.72 28.98 -15.75
CA LYS A 348 41.33 27.80 -14.95
C LYS A 348 42.09 26.58 -15.43
N LEU A 349 42.50 25.72 -14.50
CA LEU A 349 43.00 24.37 -14.72
C LEU A 349 41.97 23.39 -14.17
N VAL A 350 41.62 22.37 -14.95
CA VAL A 350 40.55 21.42 -14.69
C VAL A 350 40.97 19.98 -15.00
N CYS A 351 40.27 19.04 -14.38
CA CYS A 351 40.31 17.62 -14.68
C CYS A 351 38.93 17.15 -15.19
N VAL A 352 38.94 16.30 -16.20
CA VAL A 352 37.78 15.62 -16.78
C VAL A 352 37.99 14.11 -16.64
N LEU A 353 36.96 13.35 -16.28
CA LEU A 353 37.07 11.88 -16.16
C LEU A 353 36.47 11.20 -17.40
N GLY A 354 37.34 10.54 -18.17
CA GLY A 354 37.00 9.85 -19.41
C GLY A 354 36.10 8.62 -19.21
N ASN A 355 36.20 7.97 -18.04
CA ASN A 355 35.43 6.80 -17.63
C ASN A 355 33.95 7.13 -17.29
N THR A 356 33.25 7.89 -18.14
CA THR A 356 31.83 8.26 -17.97
C THR A 356 31.13 8.35 -19.34
N ASP A 357 29.80 8.21 -19.39
CA ASP A 357 29.05 8.26 -20.66
C ASP A 357 29.17 9.59 -21.41
N ASN A 358 29.45 10.69 -20.70
CA ASN A 358 29.48 12.05 -21.24
C ASN A 358 30.63 12.86 -20.58
N PRO A 359 31.91 12.61 -20.91
CA PRO A 359 33.04 13.28 -20.25
C PRO A 359 33.04 14.80 -20.43
N ASN A 360 32.56 15.28 -21.57
CA ASN A 360 32.45 16.71 -21.91
C ASN A 360 31.28 17.44 -21.19
N ASN A 361 30.55 16.78 -20.30
CA ASN A 361 29.48 17.41 -19.51
C ASN A 361 30.06 18.50 -18.59
N PRO A 362 29.56 19.76 -18.62
CA PRO A 362 30.06 20.83 -17.75
C PRO A 362 29.85 20.58 -16.24
N HIS A 363 28.95 19.67 -15.87
CA HIS A 363 28.79 19.18 -14.48
C HIS A 363 29.70 17.98 -14.14
N GLY A 364 30.42 17.44 -15.13
CA GLY A 364 31.47 16.44 -14.98
C GLY A 364 32.79 17.06 -14.53
N ILE A 365 33.14 18.21 -15.13
CA ILE A 365 34.43 18.92 -14.99
C ILE A 365 34.76 19.26 -13.53
N GLN A 366 35.94 18.84 -13.08
CA GLN A 366 36.48 19.10 -11.75
C GLN A 366 37.51 20.24 -11.81
N LEU A 367 37.31 21.33 -11.06
CA LEU A 367 38.34 22.36 -10.91
C LEU A 367 39.57 21.77 -10.20
N LEU A 368 40.78 22.14 -10.67
CA LEU A 368 42.05 21.90 -9.98
C LEU A 368 42.73 23.22 -9.55
N GLY A 369 42.53 24.30 -10.31
CA GLY A 369 42.99 25.63 -9.89
C GLY A 369 42.45 26.77 -10.76
N MET A 370 42.56 28.00 -10.27
CA MET A 370 42.13 29.23 -10.93
C MET A 370 42.96 30.43 -10.46
N TYR A 371 43.28 31.36 -11.35
CA TYR A 371 43.90 32.64 -11.02
C TYR A 371 43.49 33.73 -12.02
N GLU A 372 43.63 35.00 -11.65
CA GLU A 372 43.46 36.13 -12.57
C GLU A 372 44.76 36.37 -13.35
N GLY A 373 44.72 36.23 -14.68
CA GLY A 373 45.92 36.20 -15.51
C GLY A 373 45.70 35.56 -16.88
N GLN A 374 46.80 35.21 -17.55
CA GLN A 374 46.83 34.54 -18.84
C GLN A 374 47.12 33.04 -18.68
N ASP A 375 46.85 32.26 -19.72
CA ASP A 375 47.05 30.81 -19.88
C ASP A 375 48.38 30.44 -20.59
N ASP A 376 49.34 31.36 -20.62
CA ASP A 376 50.68 31.10 -21.14
C ASP A 376 51.57 30.29 -20.17
N TYR A 377 52.69 29.78 -20.69
CA TYR A 377 53.63 28.91 -19.96
C TYR A 377 54.12 29.55 -18.64
N GLU A 378 54.55 30.81 -18.66
CA GLU A 378 55.13 31.46 -17.47
C GLU A 378 54.06 31.72 -16.42
N SER A 379 52.84 32.10 -16.85
CA SER A 379 51.68 32.27 -15.97
C SER A 379 51.25 30.94 -15.34
N LEU A 380 51.06 29.89 -16.14
CA LEU A 380 50.68 28.57 -15.63
C LEU A 380 51.74 28.00 -14.67
N LYS A 381 53.03 28.19 -14.98
CA LYS A 381 54.15 27.80 -14.12
C LYS A 381 54.16 28.58 -12.80
N LYS A 382 54.01 29.91 -12.86
CA LYS A 382 53.99 30.80 -11.68
C LYS A 382 52.82 30.51 -10.73
N HIS A 383 51.65 30.18 -11.26
CA HIS A 383 50.43 30.07 -10.45
C HIS A 383 50.02 28.63 -10.11
N LEU A 384 50.37 27.63 -10.94
CA LEU A 384 49.82 26.27 -10.83
C LEU A 384 50.87 25.13 -10.94
N LEU A 385 52.19 25.42 -11.01
CA LEU A 385 53.22 24.37 -11.03
C LEU A 385 53.07 23.30 -9.92
N PRO A 386 52.72 23.61 -8.66
CA PRO A 386 52.48 22.57 -7.64
C PRO A 386 51.34 21.60 -7.98
N VAL A 387 50.31 22.08 -8.70
CA VAL A 387 49.19 21.24 -9.16
C VAL A 387 49.64 20.34 -10.32
N PHE A 388 50.49 20.86 -11.22
CA PHE A 388 51.11 20.07 -12.27
C PHE A 388 52.07 19.01 -11.72
N GLN A 389 52.85 19.31 -10.68
CA GLN A 389 53.73 18.34 -10.01
C GLN A 389 52.91 17.16 -9.44
N MET A 390 51.84 17.44 -8.69
CA MET A 390 50.92 16.40 -8.20
C MET A 390 50.24 15.58 -9.32
N LEU A 391 49.96 16.18 -10.48
CA LEU A 391 49.45 15.45 -11.65
C LEU A 391 50.52 14.55 -12.28
N ASN A 392 51.76 15.02 -12.37
CA ASN A 392 52.87 14.29 -12.95
C ASN A 392 53.24 13.07 -12.08
N GLU A 393 53.26 13.22 -10.76
CA GLU A 393 53.54 12.16 -9.77
C GLU A 393 52.43 11.11 -9.63
N MET A 394 51.23 11.37 -10.16
CA MET A 394 50.05 10.49 -10.00
C MET A 394 49.90 9.50 -11.17
N ASP A 395 50.70 8.42 -11.15
CA ASP A 395 50.59 7.31 -12.12
C ASP A 395 49.53 6.26 -11.77
N SER A 396 49.05 6.26 -10.52
CA SER A 396 47.97 5.40 -10.05
C SER A 396 47.07 6.10 -9.03
N ILE A 397 45.81 5.69 -8.97
CA ILE A 397 44.80 6.21 -8.05
C ILE A 397 44.05 5.09 -7.35
N THR A 398 43.81 5.28 -6.05
CA THR A 398 43.16 4.32 -5.15
C THR A 398 41.85 4.92 -4.67
N TYR A 399 40.74 4.18 -4.76
CA TYR A 399 39.41 4.64 -4.36
C TYR A 399 38.47 3.47 -4.04
N MET A 400 37.29 3.78 -3.48
CA MET A 400 36.28 2.78 -3.11
C MET A 400 35.28 2.50 -4.25
N GLU A 401 35.18 1.24 -4.66
CA GLU A 401 34.07 0.68 -5.43
C GLU A 401 33.14 -0.06 -4.45
N GLY A 402 32.23 0.71 -3.84
CA GLY A 402 31.36 0.22 -2.77
C GLY A 402 32.15 -0.05 -1.49
N SER A 403 32.21 -1.32 -1.06
CA SER A 403 33.03 -1.76 0.08
C SER A 403 34.43 -2.26 -0.31
N LYS A 404 34.76 -2.28 -1.61
CA LYS A 404 36.06 -2.75 -2.12
C LYS A 404 36.96 -1.56 -2.42
N GLU A 405 38.16 -1.53 -1.84
CA GLU A 405 39.23 -0.64 -2.31
C GLU A 405 39.82 -1.19 -3.62
N VAL A 406 39.99 -0.32 -4.61
CA VAL A 406 40.64 -0.63 -5.89
C VAL A 406 41.74 0.38 -6.17
N THR A 407 42.83 -0.08 -6.79
CA THR A 407 43.89 0.79 -7.32
C THR A 407 44.00 0.55 -8.82
N ARG A 408 43.95 1.63 -9.61
CA ARG A 408 44.06 1.61 -11.09
C ARG A 408 45.17 2.55 -11.54
N ARG A 409 45.78 2.26 -12.70
CA ARG A 409 46.70 3.19 -13.37
C ARG A 409 45.93 4.40 -13.90
N VAL A 410 46.62 5.54 -13.99
CA VAL A 410 46.08 6.81 -14.49
C VAL A 410 46.68 7.13 -15.85
N VAL A 411 45.83 7.35 -16.85
CA VAL A 411 46.22 7.81 -18.19
C VAL A 411 45.94 9.31 -18.30
N LYS A 412 46.98 10.09 -18.57
CA LYS A 412 46.97 11.57 -18.57
C LYS A 412 46.81 12.08 -20.00
N VAL A 413 45.63 12.62 -20.34
CA VAL A 413 45.30 13.15 -21.67
C VAL A 413 45.29 14.68 -21.63
N PRO A 414 46.22 15.38 -22.30
CA PRO A 414 46.18 16.84 -22.42
C PRO A 414 44.99 17.27 -23.30
N ILE A 415 44.15 18.19 -22.80
CA ILE A 415 43.00 18.74 -23.55
C ILE A 415 42.94 20.27 -23.45
N GLY A 416 42.43 20.95 -24.48
CA GLY A 416 42.32 22.41 -24.49
C GLY A 416 42.15 23.01 -25.89
N ASP A 417 42.60 24.25 -26.06
CA ASP A 417 42.88 24.84 -27.37
C ASP A 417 44.37 24.69 -27.73
N CYS A 418 44.79 25.18 -28.91
CA CYS A 418 46.19 25.09 -29.33
C CYS A 418 47.13 25.85 -28.39
N LYS A 419 46.67 26.94 -27.76
CA LYS A 419 47.50 27.83 -26.94
C LYS A 419 47.78 27.21 -25.57
N PHE A 420 46.74 26.77 -24.87
CA PHE A 420 46.85 26.07 -23.60
C PHE A 420 47.66 24.76 -23.75
N LEU A 421 47.34 23.95 -24.77
CA LEU A 421 48.10 22.71 -25.04
C LEU A 421 49.59 23.00 -25.27
N SER A 422 49.91 24.02 -26.06
CA SER A 422 51.31 24.41 -26.25
C SER A 422 51.99 24.82 -24.95
N ALA A 423 51.29 25.58 -24.10
CA ALA A 423 51.82 26.02 -22.82
C ALA A 423 52.08 24.85 -21.85
N ILE A 424 51.18 23.86 -21.74
CA ILE A 424 51.41 22.73 -20.83
C ILE A 424 52.41 21.69 -21.36
N LEU A 425 52.53 21.55 -22.69
CA LEU A 425 53.50 20.66 -23.35
C LEU A 425 54.88 21.30 -23.60
N GLY A 426 55.05 22.60 -23.29
CA GLY A 426 56.31 23.32 -23.52
C GLY A 426 56.60 23.65 -25.01
N HIS A 427 55.59 23.56 -25.87
CA HIS A 427 55.68 23.78 -27.32
C HIS A 427 55.63 25.27 -27.70
N SER A 428 56.17 25.58 -28.87
CA SER A 428 56.37 26.96 -29.37
C SER A 428 55.08 27.69 -29.78
N GLY A 429 53.90 27.06 -29.72
CA GLY A 429 52.62 27.71 -29.92
C GLY A 429 52.06 27.63 -31.33
N GLN A 430 50.89 28.24 -31.52
CA GLN A 430 50.16 28.36 -32.79
C GLN A 430 50.95 29.03 -33.94
N SER A 431 52.03 29.75 -33.62
CA SER A 431 52.92 30.41 -34.58
C SER A 431 54.21 29.60 -34.86
N SER A 432 54.31 28.37 -34.35
CA SER A 432 55.44 27.48 -34.59
C SER A 432 55.57 27.11 -36.07
N SER A 433 56.81 27.03 -36.57
CA SER A 433 57.08 26.42 -37.89
C SER A 433 56.90 24.91 -37.89
N CYS A 434 56.94 24.25 -36.72
CA CYS A 434 56.56 22.86 -36.51
C CYS A 434 55.26 22.82 -35.70
N PRO A 435 54.07 22.75 -36.33
CA PRO A 435 52.78 22.89 -35.65
C PRO A 435 52.26 21.60 -34.99
N CYS A 436 52.92 20.46 -35.22
CA CYS A 436 52.59 19.21 -34.54
C CYS A 436 53.16 19.22 -33.11
N PHE A 437 52.42 18.67 -32.14
CA PHE A 437 52.92 18.47 -30.77
C PHE A 437 53.86 17.26 -30.62
N LEU A 438 53.90 16.37 -31.61
CA LEU A 438 54.64 15.10 -31.56
C LEU A 438 55.90 15.07 -32.44
N CYS A 439 55.98 15.89 -33.49
CA CYS A 439 57.11 15.85 -34.43
C CYS A 439 57.52 17.22 -34.99
N LYS A 440 58.80 17.31 -35.38
CA LYS A 440 59.49 18.50 -35.90
C LYS A 440 59.29 18.74 -37.39
N LEU A 441 58.14 18.33 -37.96
CA LEU A 441 57.87 18.53 -39.38
C LEU A 441 57.56 20.02 -39.66
N LYS A 442 58.43 20.67 -40.44
CA LYS A 442 58.34 22.12 -40.71
C LYS A 442 57.35 22.43 -41.83
N TRP A 443 56.32 23.22 -41.55
CA TRP A 443 55.30 23.65 -42.52
C TRP A 443 55.31 25.18 -42.63
N SER A 444 55.23 25.73 -43.85
CA SER A 444 54.86 27.13 -44.04
C SER A 444 53.35 27.26 -44.20
N SER A 445 52.74 28.21 -43.49
CA SER A 445 51.35 28.61 -43.69
C SER A 445 51.20 29.83 -44.61
N HIS A 446 52.31 30.36 -45.16
CA HIS A 446 52.38 31.69 -45.79
C HIS A 446 53.22 31.71 -47.08
N GLY A 447 52.97 32.71 -47.93
CA GLY A 447 53.69 32.94 -49.19
C GLY A 447 53.45 31.88 -50.27
N ALA A 448 54.34 31.83 -51.26
CA ALA A 448 54.30 30.83 -52.32
C ALA A 448 54.63 29.41 -51.81
N ALA A 449 55.48 29.31 -50.77
CA ALA A 449 55.86 28.05 -50.13
C ALA A 449 54.81 27.49 -49.16
N ALA A 450 53.60 28.05 -49.12
CA ALA A 450 52.55 27.59 -48.20
C ALA A 450 52.14 26.13 -48.50
N ALA A 451 52.14 25.29 -47.46
CA ALA A 451 51.61 23.94 -47.51
C ALA A 451 50.09 23.99 -47.77
N ARG A 452 49.65 23.38 -48.88
CA ARG A 452 48.24 23.22 -49.26
C ARG A 452 47.93 21.73 -49.39
N LEU A 453 46.66 21.35 -49.32
CA LEU A 453 46.23 19.96 -49.52
C LEU A 453 46.68 19.37 -50.88
N SER A 454 46.94 20.21 -51.88
CA SER A 454 47.44 19.84 -53.21
C SER A 454 48.97 19.92 -53.38
N THR A 455 49.72 20.34 -52.35
CA THR A 455 51.19 20.52 -52.41
C THR A 455 51.92 19.94 -51.20
N PHE A 456 51.19 19.44 -50.20
CA PHE A 456 51.77 18.84 -49.00
C PHE A 456 51.96 17.33 -49.20
N ASP A 457 53.18 16.85 -48.97
CA ASP A 457 53.50 15.43 -49.05
C ASP A 457 53.18 14.73 -47.73
N PHE A 458 52.05 14.02 -47.71
CA PHE A 458 51.59 13.24 -46.55
C PHE A 458 52.41 11.97 -46.28
N SER A 459 53.37 11.60 -47.14
CA SER A 459 54.28 10.47 -46.90
C SER A 459 55.47 10.82 -45.99
N VAL A 460 55.77 12.11 -45.83
CA VAL A 460 56.91 12.57 -45.03
C VAL A 460 56.57 12.56 -43.54
N ALA A 461 57.11 11.58 -42.81
CA ALA A 461 57.14 11.61 -41.36
C ALA A 461 58.12 12.68 -40.83
N GLY A 462 57.80 13.31 -39.70
CA GLY A 462 58.71 14.22 -39.01
C GLY A 462 59.41 13.56 -37.83
N ASP A 463 60.64 14.00 -37.53
CA ASP A 463 61.41 13.52 -36.37
C ASP A 463 60.70 13.82 -35.04
N GLN A 464 60.77 12.90 -34.08
CA GLN A 464 60.30 13.12 -32.71
C GLN A 464 61.09 14.23 -32.02
N TYR A 465 60.43 15.02 -31.17
CA TYR A 465 61.07 16.03 -30.33
C TYR A 465 62.03 15.40 -29.31
N LEU A 466 63.24 15.96 -29.19
CA LEU A 466 64.14 15.68 -28.08
C LEU A 466 63.80 16.59 -26.89
N PRO A 467 64.15 16.22 -25.64
CA PRO A 467 63.91 17.07 -24.47
C PRO A 467 64.56 18.47 -24.52
N SER A 468 65.57 18.65 -25.38
CA SER A 468 66.23 19.94 -25.66
C SER A 468 65.47 20.86 -26.63
N ASP A 469 64.53 20.32 -27.39
CA ASP A 469 63.89 21.02 -28.51
C ASP A 469 62.66 21.83 -28.07
N LEU A 470 62.20 21.61 -26.83
CA LEU A 470 61.00 22.18 -26.22
C LEU A 470 61.36 22.84 -24.88
N LYS A 471 60.46 23.67 -24.34
CA LYS A 471 60.52 23.99 -22.90
C LYS A 471 60.23 22.72 -22.10
N GLN A 472 60.79 22.60 -20.89
CA GLN A 472 60.37 21.57 -19.93
C GLN A 472 58.83 21.63 -19.77
N PRO A 473 58.08 20.56 -20.09
CA PRO A 473 56.63 20.58 -20.03
C PRO A 473 56.14 20.78 -18.59
N LEU A 474 54.97 21.39 -18.44
CA LEU A 474 54.29 21.49 -17.16
C LEU A 474 53.57 20.17 -16.85
N LEU A 475 52.86 19.62 -17.84
CA LEU A 475 52.21 18.31 -17.73
C LEU A 475 53.01 17.25 -18.50
N VAL A 476 53.40 16.18 -17.81
CA VAL A 476 53.97 14.98 -18.42
C VAL A 476 52.81 14.04 -18.81
N ALA A 477 52.74 13.70 -20.09
CA ALA A 477 51.75 12.82 -20.67
C ALA A 477 52.43 11.86 -21.67
N ASP A 478 51.83 10.70 -21.90
CA ASP A 478 52.32 9.74 -22.91
C ASP A 478 52.09 10.31 -24.33
N PRO A 479 53.05 10.22 -25.26
CA PRO A 479 52.88 10.69 -26.64
C PRO A 479 51.63 10.15 -27.35
N SER A 480 51.19 8.92 -27.07
CA SER A 480 49.96 8.34 -27.62
C SER A 480 48.67 9.01 -27.10
N SER A 481 48.76 9.69 -25.96
CA SER A 481 47.65 10.43 -25.33
C SER A 481 47.60 11.92 -25.76
N ILE A 482 48.54 12.39 -26.59
CA ILE A 482 48.57 13.77 -27.09
C ILE A 482 47.86 13.83 -28.45
N CYS A 483 46.73 14.54 -28.51
CA CYS A 483 45.96 14.75 -29.74
C CYS A 483 45.84 16.25 -30.09
N PRO A 484 45.66 16.59 -31.39
CA PRO A 484 45.29 17.96 -31.77
C PRO A 484 43.89 18.31 -31.22
N PRO A 485 43.61 19.59 -30.89
CA PRO A 485 42.35 20.00 -30.25
C PRO A 485 41.19 19.99 -31.24
N ALA A 486 40.62 18.81 -31.49
CA ALA A 486 39.74 18.50 -32.62
C ALA A 486 38.60 19.51 -32.86
N LEU A 487 37.94 20.02 -31.80
CA LEU A 487 36.90 21.04 -31.93
C LEU A 487 37.47 22.36 -32.49
N HIS A 488 38.58 22.85 -31.94
CA HIS A 488 39.24 24.07 -32.42
C HIS A 488 39.84 23.89 -33.81
N THR A 489 40.36 22.70 -34.14
CA THR A 489 40.78 22.35 -35.51
C THR A 489 39.62 22.40 -36.50
N LEU A 490 38.47 21.79 -36.17
CA LEU A 490 37.27 21.81 -37.02
C LEU A 490 36.71 23.23 -37.18
N LEU A 491 36.59 23.99 -36.09
CA LEU A 491 36.18 25.40 -36.14
C LEU A 491 37.13 26.23 -37.01
N GLY A 492 38.44 26.03 -36.89
CA GLY A 492 39.44 26.67 -37.74
C GLY A 492 39.28 26.34 -39.23
N ILE A 493 39.01 25.08 -39.58
CA ILE A 493 38.75 24.63 -40.96
C ILE A 493 37.47 25.28 -41.49
N VAL A 494 36.35 25.19 -40.75
CA VAL A 494 35.06 25.76 -41.15
C VAL A 494 35.15 27.28 -41.30
N GLN A 495 35.80 27.98 -40.37
CA GLN A 495 36.04 29.42 -40.48
C GLN A 495 36.86 29.74 -41.73
N LYS A 496 37.95 29.00 -41.97
CA LYS A 496 38.92 29.26 -43.03
C LYS A 496 38.36 29.03 -44.44
N TYR A 497 37.59 27.97 -44.63
CA TYR A 497 37.14 27.50 -45.95
C TYR A 497 35.66 27.75 -46.25
N ILE A 498 34.83 28.08 -45.25
CA ILE A 498 33.39 28.34 -45.45
C ILE A 498 33.04 29.76 -45.00
N ILE A 499 33.08 30.04 -43.69
CA ILE A 499 32.53 31.29 -43.12
C ILE A 499 33.22 32.53 -43.70
N ASN A 500 34.54 32.52 -43.82
CA ASN A 500 35.30 33.62 -44.42
C ASN A 500 34.88 33.94 -45.86
N TRP A 501 34.57 32.94 -46.68
CA TRP A 501 34.15 33.14 -48.07
C TRP A 501 32.69 33.61 -48.16
N LEU A 502 31.80 33.09 -47.29
CA LEU A 502 30.43 33.59 -47.18
C LEU A 502 30.40 35.06 -46.74
N HIS A 503 31.19 35.45 -45.74
CA HIS A 503 31.32 36.85 -45.32
C HIS A 503 31.88 37.72 -46.45
N ALA A 504 32.86 37.22 -47.21
CA ALA A 504 33.40 37.95 -48.35
C ALA A 504 32.35 38.18 -49.45
N LEU A 505 31.55 37.15 -49.74
CA LEU A 505 30.44 37.24 -50.70
C LEU A 505 29.36 38.21 -50.25
N CYS A 506 28.95 38.20 -48.97
CA CYS A 506 28.00 39.20 -48.44
C CYS A 506 28.55 40.62 -48.62
N ASN A 507 29.80 40.87 -48.21
CA ASN A 507 30.45 42.16 -48.41
C ASN A 507 30.46 42.57 -49.91
N SER A 508 30.72 41.65 -50.83
CA SER A 508 30.71 41.90 -52.28
C SER A 508 29.32 42.07 -52.89
N ILE A 509 28.24 41.76 -52.16
CA ILE A 509 26.84 42.00 -52.57
C ILE A 509 26.34 43.33 -52.00
N ASP A 510 26.71 43.64 -50.75
CA ASP A 510 26.31 44.87 -50.06
C ASP A 510 27.13 46.10 -50.51
N HIS A 511 28.31 45.89 -51.08
CA HIS A 511 29.20 46.96 -51.55
C HIS A 511 29.02 47.25 -53.05
N ILE A 512 28.92 48.54 -53.40
CA ILE A 512 28.62 49.00 -54.79
C ILE A 512 29.79 48.72 -55.75
N GLU A 513 31.03 48.81 -55.27
CA GLU A 513 32.22 48.54 -56.07
C GLU A 513 32.74 47.10 -55.84
N PRO A 514 33.29 46.43 -56.87
CA PRO A 514 33.69 45.03 -56.78
C PRO A 514 34.84 44.81 -55.78
N LEU A 515 34.55 44.09 -54.70
CA LEU A 515 35.53 43.71 -53.68
C LEU A 515 36.26 42.39 -54.01
N PRO A 516 37.50 42.19 -53.51
CA PRO A 516 38.19 40.90 -53.61
C PRO A 516 37.38 39.73 -53.06
N GLU A 517 37.49 38.54 -53.66
CA GLU A 517 36.68 37.35 -53.30
C GLU A 517 36.92 36.81 -51.87
N SER A 518 38.02 37.19 -51.22
CA SER A 518 38.45 36.65 -49.92
C SER A 518 38.44 37.73 -48.85
N THR A 519 37.86 37.44 -47.66
CA THR A 519 37.84 38.39 -46.53
C THR A 519 39.25 38.80 -46.08
N LYS A 520 40.27 37.99 -46.34
CA LYS A 520 41.66 38.36 -46.02
C LYS A 520 42.11 39.53 -46.89
N ASP A 521 41.76 39.49 -48.17
CA ASP A 521 42.20 40.48 -49.15
C ASP A 521 41.29 41.71 -49.14
N GLN A 522 40.00 41.55 -48.80
CA GLN A 522 39.11 42.65 -48.40
C GLN A 522 39.62 43.37 -47.14
N LYS A 523 39.97 42.63 -46.06
CA LYS A 523 40.59 43.22 -44.85
C LYS A 523 41.87 43.98 -45.20
N LYS A 524 42.73 43.41 -46.05
CA LYS A 524 43.96 44.07 -46.53
C LYS A 524 43.67 45.36 -47.30
N LEU A 525 42.68 45.35 -48.20
CA LEU A 525 42.23 46.55 -48.93
C LEU A 525 41.75 47.63 -47.95
N MET A 526 40.91 47.27 -46.97
CA MET A 526 40.43 48.18 -45.94
C MET A 526 41.57 48.76 -45.09
N THR A 527 42.58 47.95 -44.71
CA THR A 527 43.77 48.43 -43.98
C THR A 527 44.61 49.39 -44.83
N ASN A 528 44.79 49.11 -46.12
CA ASN A 528 45.50 49.99 -47.04
C ASN A 528 44.79 51.35 -47.18
N LEU A 529 43.47 51.33 -47.39
CA LEU A 529 42.64 52.53 -47.51
C LEU A 529 42.65 53.37 -46.21
N ALA A 530 42.60 52.73 -45.04
CA ALA A 530 42.71 53.43 -43.76
C ALA A 530 44.07 54.12 -43.59
N TYR A 531 45.17 53.45 -43.94
CA TYR A 531 46.52 54.02 -43.92
C TYR A 531 46.66 55.19 -44.91
N GLU A 532 46.05 55.08 -46.10
CA GLU A 532 46.04 56.14 -47.11
C GLU A 532 45.26 57.38 -46.62
N VAL A 533 44.09 57.19 -45.99
CA VAL A 533 43.32 58.27 -45.35
C VAL A 533 44.12 58.95 -44.24
N ASP A 534 44.76 58.21 -43.34
CA ASP A 534 45.60 58.80 -42.27
C ASP A 534 46.81 59.55 -42.84
N HIS A 535 47.44 59.03 -43.91
CA HIS A 535 48.53 59.70 -44.60
C HIS A 535 48.07 61.02 -45.27
N TYR A 536 46.91 61.03 -45.95
CA TYR A 536 46.33 62.25 -46.50
C TYR A 536 45.92 63.25 -45.41
N ARG A 537 45.29 62.80 -44.32
CA ARG A 537 44.91 63.62 -43.15
C ARG A 537 46.15 64.27 -42.51
N SER A 538 47.22 63.51 -42.31
CA SER A 538 48.50 63.99 -41.81
C SER A 538 49.11 65.07 -42.72
N ARG A 539 49.13 64.81 -44.05
CA ARG A 539 49.63 65.77 -45.05
C ARG A 539 48.78 67.04 -45.13
N PHE A 540 47.46 66.92 -45.03
CA PHE A 540 46.53 68.06 -45.03
C PHE A 540 46.74 68.96 -43.81
N ASN A 541 46.70 68.37 -42.60
CA ASN A 541 46.90 69.10 -41.35
C ASN A 541 48.29 69.78 -41.30
N LYS A 542 49.33 69.14 -41.85
CA LYS A 542 50.68 69.72 -41.97
C LYS A 542 50.75 70.90 -42.94
N ASN A 543 49.93 70.91 -43.99
CA ASN A 543 49.92 71.95 -45.02
C ASN A 543 48.96 73.12 -44.70
N HIS A 544 47.99 72.93 -43.81
CA HIS A 544 46.95 73.93 -43.48
C HIS A 544 46.80 74.11 -41.94
N PRO A 545 47.86 74.52 -41.21
CA PRO A 545 47.87 74.54 -39.75
C PRO A 545 46.86 75.53 -39.13
N ASP A 546 46.49 76.59 -39.86
CA ASP A 546 45.56 77.63 -39.38
C ASP A 546 44.07 77.22 -39.49
N ARG A 547 43.78 76.02 -39.98
CA ARG A 547 42.44 75.44 -39.97
C ARG A 547 42.34 74.44 -38.82
N PHE A 548 41.20 74.44 -38.12
CA PHE A 548 40.93 73.46 -37.07
C PHE A 548 41.19 72.04 -37.59
N PRO A 549 41.87 71.18 -36.80
CA PRO A 549 42.17 69.82 -37.22
C PRO A 549 40.87 69.07 -37.52
N ILE A 550 40.87 68.25 -38.59
CA ILE A 550 39.73 67.40 -38.93
C ILE A 550 39.65 66.26 -37.91
N ILE A 551 38.96 66.53 -36.81
CA ILE A 551 38.50 65.55 -35.82
C ILE A 551 37.22 64.93 -36.39
N ASP A 552 37.12 63.60 -36.36
CA ASP A 552 35.92 62.91 -36.84
C ASP A 552 34.69 63.28 -36.01
N ALA A 553 33.62 63.71 -36.67
CA ALA A 553 32.28 63.43 -36.17
C ALA A 553 32.07 61.92 -36.28
N ASP A 554 31.86 61.23 -35.15
CA ASP A 554 31.87 59.76 -35.10
C ASP A 554 30.98 59.13 -36.19
N CYS A 555 31.62 58.46 -37.15
CA CYS A 555 30.94 57.59 -38.12
C CYS A 555 30.46 56.31 -37.43
N ALA A 556 29.43 56.44 -36.59
CA ALA A 556 28.82 55.34 -35.83
C ALA A 556 28.28 54.21 -36.74
N GLY A 557 28.02 54.49 -38.02
CA GLY A 557 27.55 53.49 -39.00
C GLY A 557 28.62 52.58 -39.61
N SER A 558 29.93 52.85 -39.45
CA SER A 558 30.99 52.06 -40.12
C SER A 558 31.86 51.22 -39.19
N ARG A 559 31.78 51.39 -37.86
CA ARG A 559 32.50 50.51 -36.91
C ARG A 559 31.86 49.13 -36.73
N ASP A 560 30.55 49.00 -36.96
CA ASP A 560 29.82 47.74 -36.72
C ASP A 560 30.20 46.60 -37.69
N VAL A 561 30.67 46.93 -38.90
CA VAL A 561 31.18 45.94 -39.86
C VAL A 561 32.57 45.41 -39.44
N ALA A 562 33.37 46.22 -38.75
CA ALA A 562 34.71 45.85 -38.29
C ALA A 562 34.74 45.22 -36.88
N CYS A 563 33.70 45.41 -36.07
CA CYS A 563 33.64 44.95 -34.67
C CYS A 563 33.22 43.49 -34.46
N TRP A 564 33.17 42.66 -35.52
CA TRP A 564 33.12 41.19 -35.37
C TRP A 564 34.51 40.64 -35.01
N ASN A 565 34.82 40.84 -33.73
CA ASN A 565 36.08 40.56 -33.06
C ASN A 565 36.49 39.08 -33.21
N GLU A 566 37.75 38.82 -33.59
CA GLU A 566 38.31 37.46 -33.77
C GLU A 566 38.45 36.67 -32.45
N ASN A 567 37.90 37.20 -31.35
CA ASN A 567 37.79 36.59 -30.03
C ASN A 567 36.39 36.03 -29.72
N TYR A 568 35.47 35.96 -30.70
CA TYR A 568 34.23 35.20 -30.55
C TYR A 568 34.50 33.69 -30.57
N THR A 569 34.89 33.13 -29.42
CA THR A 569 34.55 31.74 -29.12
C THR A 569 33.04 31.58 -29.27
N PRO A 570 32.55 30.58 -30.03
CA PRO A 570 31.12 30.33 -30.14
C PRO A 570 30.64 29.82 -28.79
N LEU A 571 30.04 30.71 -28.00
CA LEU A 571 29.48 30.45 -26.69
C LEU A 571 28.16 29.67 -26.85
N ILE A 572 28.28 28.42 -27.30
CA ILE A 572 27.19 27.44 -27.39
C ILE A 572 26.81 27.04 -25.96
N CYS A 573 26.04 27.92 -25.32
CA CYS A 573 25.35 27.63 -24.08
C CYS A 573 24.46 26.40 -24.30
N ILE A 574 24.83 25.28 -23.67
CA ILE A 574 24.06 24.04 -23.69
C ILE A 574 22.68 24.32 -23.06
N GLY A 575 21.65 24.32 -23.91
CA GLY A 575 20.25 24.24 -23.50
C GLY A 575 19.53 25.56 -23.17
N ILE A 576 19.13 26.32 -24.19
CA ILE A 576 17.92 27.16 -24.14
C ILE A 576 16.99 26.78 -25.30
N SER A 577 15.73 26.45 -24.99
CA SER A 577 14.71 26.10 -25.97
C SER A 577 14.09 27.35 -26.59
N ALA A 578 14.54 27.74 -27.79
CA ALA A 578 13.91 28.78 -28.60
C ALA A 578 13.31 28.19 -29.90
N ARG A 579 11.97 28.17 -30.01
CA ARG A 579 11.26 27.80 -31.25
C ARG A 579 11.21 29.00 -32.20
N CYS A 580 12.22 29.17 -33.06
CA CYS A 580 12.10 30.08 -34.20
C CYS A 580 11.25 29.43 -35.30
N ARG A 581 10.06 29.99 -35.57
CA ARG A 581 9.32 29.73 -36.81
C ARG A 581 9.90 30.63 -37.90
N PHE A 582 10.46 30.04 -38.96
CA PHE A 582 10.64 30.76 -40.21
C PHE A 582 9.30 30.85 -40.93
N ASN A 583 8.78 32.07 -41.09
CA ASN A 583 7.79 32.38 -42.11
C ASN A 583 8.54 32.98 -43.29
N CYS A 584 8.61 32.28 -44.41
CA CYS A 584 9.02 32.87 -45.68
C CYS A 584 7.90 33.79 -46.22
N ARG A 585 8.31 34.83 -46.92
CA ARG A 585 7.55 35.55 -47.95
C ARG A 585 8.46 35.72 -49.15
#